data_AF-A0A0B1SFY0-F1
#
_entry.id   AF-A0A0B1SFY0-F1
#
_cell.length_a   1.000
_cell.length_b   1.000
_cell.length_c   1.000
_cell.angle_alpha   90.00
_cell.angle_beta   90.00
_cell.angle_gamma   90.00
#
_symmetry.space_group_name_H-M   'P 1'
#
loop_
_entity.id
_entity.type
_entity.pdbx_description
1 polymer ?
#
loop_
_entity_poly.entity_id
_entity_poly.type
_entity_poly.pdbx_seq_one_letter_code
_entity_poly.pdbx_strand_id
1 'polypeptide(L)' 'MYFKQDPCPIEATADMHFCAAQGRDHTECCRRNGVTTTLAGVKCLTFCDQRPD' A
#
# COMPACT_ATOMS: atom_id res chain seq x y z
N MET A 1 3.01 -6.23 14.17
CA MET A 1 3.89 -7.24 13.53
C MET A 1 3.27 -7.65 12.21
N TYR A 2 4.00 -7.54 11.08
CA TYR A 2 3.54 -7.96 9.76
C TYR A 2 3.90 -9.43 9.53
N PHE A 3 2.93 -10.34 9.72
CA PHE A 3 3.11 -11.74 9.35
C PHE A 3 2.89 -11.87 7.84
N LYS A 4 3.91 -12.34 7.11
CA LYS A 4 3.95 -12.58 5.65
C LYS A 4 2.92 -13.62 5.13
N GLN A 5 1.83 -13.86 5.86
CA GLN A 5 0.79 -14.82 5.48
C GLN A 5 -0.15 -14.27 4.39
N ASP A 6 -0.14 -12.95 4.15
CA ASP A 6 -0.89 -12.30 3.07
C ASP A 6 -0.01 -11.24 2.38
N PRO A 7 0.93 -11.64 1.51
CA PRO A 7 1.77 -10.68 0.79
C PRO A 7 0.91 -9.82 -0.14
N CYS A 8 1.24 -8.53 -0.22
CA CYS A 8 0.65 -7.68 -1.24
C CYS A 8 1.10 -8.16 -2.63
N PRO A 9 0.18 -8.27 -3.60
CA PRO A 9 0.54 -8.70 -4.94
C PRO A 9 1.51 -7.71 -5.61
N ILE A 10 2.35 -8.23 -6.51
CA ILE A 10 3.28 -7.43 -7.32
C ILE A 10 2.52 -6.39 -8.17
N GLU A 11 1.30 -6.73 -8.59
CA GLU A 11 0.40 -5.85 -9.33
C GLU A 11 0.13 -4.55 -8.55
N ALA A 12 -0.20 -4.69 -7.26
CA ALA A 12 -0.44 -3.55 -6.38
C ALA A 12 0.84 -2.80 -5.99
N THR A 13 2.03 -3.40 -6.21
CA THR A 13 3.32 -2.76 -5.91
C THR A 13 3.59 -1.61 -6.86
N ALA A 14 3.14 -1.70 -8.12
CA ALA A 14 3.22 -0.60 -9.07
C ALA A 14 2.39 0.60 -8.61
N ASP A 15 1.15 0.37 -8.15
CA ASP A 15 0.28 1.41 -7.60
C ASP A 15 0.82 2.00 -6.29
N MET A 16 1.38 1.15 -5.42
CA MET A 16 2.08 1.61 -4.22
C MET A 16 3.24 2.54 -4.59
N HIS A 17 4.09 2.16 -5.54
CA HIS A 17 5.21 3.01 -5.98
C HIS A 17 4.74 4.28 -6.68
N PHE A 18 3.69 4.20 -7.49
CA PHE A 18 3.07 5.37 -8.12
C PHE A 18 2.57 6.37 -7.07
N CYS A 19 1.93 5.86 -6.01
CA CYS A 19 1.42 6.67 -4.92
C CYS A 19 2.53 7.08 -3.91
N ALA A 20 3.63 6.35 -3.76
CA ALA A 20 4.65 6.52 -2.72
C ALA A 20 5.63 7.70 -2.92
N ALA A 21 5.21 8.78 -3.58
CA ALA A 21 6.07 9.94 -3.82
C ALA A 21 5.87 11.02 -2.73
N GLN A 22 6.93 11.39 -2.00
CA GLN A 22 7.06 12.60 -1.15
C GLN A 22 6.78 12.48 0.37
N GLY A 23 7.02 11.32 0.99
CA GLY A 23 7.14 11.25 2.46
C GLY A 23 5.87 11.64 3.25
N ARG A 24 4.69 11.47 2.65
CA ARG A 24 3.38 11.80 3.23
C ARG A 24 2.46 10.58 3.17
N ASP A 25 1.33 10.64 3.88
CA ASP A 25 0.30 9.60 3.84
C ASP A 25 -0.38 9.58 2.47
N HIS A 26 -0.27 8.46 1.76
CA HIS A 26 -0.94 8.24 0.47
C HIS A 26 -1.96 7.11 0.50
N THR A 27 -2.46 6.75 1.67
CA THR A 27 -3.45 5.66 1.79
C THR A 27 -4.68 5.89 0.92
N GLU A 28 -5.14 7.14 0.78
CA GLU A 28 -6.25 7.50 -0.12
C GLU A 28 -5.91 7.28 -1.60
N CYS A 29 -4.69 7.59 -2.03
CA CYS A 29 -4.22 7.32 -3.40
C CYS A 29 -4.23 5.81 -3.67
N CYS A 30 -3.66 5.03 -2.76
CA CYS A 30 -3.63 3.58 -2.88
C CYS A 30 -5.03 2.95 -2.87
N ARG A 31 -5.94 3.48 -2.04
CA ARG A 31 -7.33 3.00 -2.00
C ARG A 31 -8.05 3.23 -3.33
N ARG A 32 -7.84 4.40 -3.96
CA ARG A 32 -8.39 4.74 -5.28
C ARG A 32 -7.82 3.87 -6.40
N ASN A 33 -6.55 3.48 -6.30
CA ASN A 33 -5.88 2.59 -7.25
C ASN A 33 -6.08 1.10 -6.95
N GLY A 34 -6.97 0.73 -6.01
CA GLY A 34 -7.33 -0.67 -5.79
C GLY A 34 -6.33 -1.48 -4.96
N VAL A 35 -5.36 -0.86 -4.29
CA VAL A 35 -4.43 -1.57 -3.40
C VAL A 35 -5.15 -2.35 -2.29
N THR A 36 -6.34 -1.87 -1.88
CA THR A 36 -7.19 -2.52 -0.87
C THR A 36 -8.11 -3.61 -1.41
N THR A 37 -8.23 -3.80 -2.73
CA THR A 37 -9.08 -4.85 -3.32
C THR A 37 -8.35 -6.19 -3.44
N THR A 38 -7.07 -6.23 -3.05
CA THR A 38 -6.23 -7.43 -3.02
C THR A 38 -6.64 -8.36 -1.87
N LEU A 39 -6.18 -9.61 -1.91
CA LEU A 39 -6.40 -10.59 -0.82
C LEU A 39 -5.86 -10.11 0.54
N ALA A 40 -4.80 -9.30 0.52
CA ALA A 40 -4.22 -8.67 1.71
C ALA A 40 -5.06 -7.48 2.23
N GLY A 41 -6.02 -6.99 1.44
CA GLY A 41 -6.95 -5.94 1.81
C GLY A 41 -6.23 -4.66 2.25
N VAL A 42 -6.64 -4.12 3.38
CA VAL A 42 -6.07 -2.88 3.94
C VAL A 42 -4.63 -3.02 4.44
N LYS A 43 -4.10 -4.24 4.59
CA LYS A 43 -2.72 -4.46 5.09
C LYS A 43 -1.69 -3.78 4.18
N CYS A 44 -1.97 -3.71 2.88
CA CYS A 44 -1.10 -3.08 1.90
C CYS A 44 -0.98 -1.56 2.04
N LEU A 45 -1.91 -0.92 2.75
CA LEU A 45 -1.86 0.52 3.01
C LEU A 45 -0.67 0.92 3.89
N THR A 46 -0.09 -0.01 4.65
CA THR A 46 1.16 0.24 5.40
C THR A 46 2.30 0.65 4.47
N PHE A 47 2.36 0.13 3.24
CA PHE A 47 3.38 0.55 2.27
C PHE A 47 3.05 1.88 1.59
N CYS A 48 1.81 2.33 1.70
CA CYS A 48 1.34 3.61 1.15
C CYS A 48 1.51 4.78 2.11
N ASP A 49 1.60 4.50 3.41
CA ASP A 49 2.02 5.50 4.38
C ASP A 49 3.54 5.61 4.33
N GLN A 50 4.03 6.72 3.77
CA GLN A 50 5.46 7.00 3.62
C GLN A 50 5.91 8.11 4.58
N ARG A 51 5.09 8.47 5.58
CA ARG A 51 5.52 9.45 6.59
C ARG A 51 6.74 8.91 7.34
N PRO A 52 7.76 9.74 7.60
CA PRO A 52 8.81 9.37 8.54
C PRO A 52 8.20 9.23 9.94
N ASP A 53 8.50 8.12 10.62
CA ASP A 53 8.20 7.88 12.05
C ASP A 53 9.19 8.64 12.94
#